data_AF-A0A0C1L2M6-F1
#
_entry.id   AF-A0A0C1L2M6-F1
#
_cell.length_a   1.000
_cell.length_b   1.000
_cell.length_c   1.000
_cell.angle_alpha   90.00
_cell.angle_beta   90.00
_cell.angle_gamma   90.00
#
_symmetry.space_group_name_H-M   'P 1'
#
loop_
_entity.id
_entity.type
_entity.pdbx_description
1 polymer ?
#
loop_
_entity_poly.entity_id
_entity_poly.type
_entity_poly.pdbx_seq_one_letter_code
_entity_poly.pdbx_strand_id
1 'polypeptide(L)'
;MEKKVTFILPSEALGEATEALLLGDFNNWDVNEGIGLKVQKDGTLKATVALEAGKTYEYRFLLNDGRWVNDWFAENYVHKAGLAVDNCVITVPEVVEAEQQVAINESVQKPVKKAPAKKAATEKKVATAKKKVEKPAVDDLTKIEGIGKKIAELLIADAIVTFTDLSKATPKKLRGILDAAGNKFKVHNPSSWPKQAKLAAAAKWSELEALQDELKAGK
;
A
#
# COMPACT_ATOMS: atom_id res chain seq x y z
N MET A 1 -18.15 0.00 23.00
CA MET A 1 -17.32 -1.22 23.21
C MET A 1 -15.97 -1.02 22.52
N GLU A 2 -14.87 -1.41 23.14
CA GLU A 2 -13.54 -1.29 22.55
C GLU A 2 -13.19 -2.50 21.68
N LYS A 3 -12.47 -2.26 20.58
CA LYS A 3 -11.93 -3.29 19.68
C LYS A 3 -10.42 -3.18 19.59
N LYS A 4 -9.76 -4.33 19.55
CA LYS A 4 -8.32 -4.41 19.34
C LYS A 4 -8.03 -4.20 17.86
N VAL A 5 -7.41 -3.09 17.53
CA VAL A 5 -6.94 -2.72 16.21
C VAL A 5 -5.44 -2.95 16.15
N THR A 6 -4.97 -3.58 15.07
CA THR A 6 -3.55 -3.88 14.86
C THR A 6 -2.99 -2.94 13.81
N PHE A 7 -1.90 -2.27 14.16
CA PHE A 7 -1.13 -1.41 13.28
C PHE A 7 0.17 -2.11 12.91
N ILE A 8 0.53 -2.07 11.63
CA ILE A 8 1.72 -2.73 11.10
C ILE A 8 2.50 -1.72 10.28
N LEU A 9 3.77 -1.58 10.60
CA LEU A 9 4.72 -0.77 9.85
C LEU A 9 5.71 -1.73 9.16
N PRO A 10 5.74 -1.80 7.82
CA PRO A 10 6.73 -2.60 7.12
C PRO A 10 8.16 -2.14 7.45
N SER A 11 9.10 -3.07 7.49
CA SER A 11 10.52 -2.76 7.76
C SER A 11 11.09 -1.80 6.72
N GLU A 12 10.58 -1.85 5.49
CA GLU A 12 10.95 -0.98 4.39
C GLU A 12 10.64 0.50 4.68
N ALA A 13 9.61 0.79 5.48
CA ALA A 13 9.26 2.15 5.85
C ALA A 13 10.23 2.75 6.89
N LEU A 14 11.03 1.92 7.57
CA LEU A 14 12.00 2.38 8.57
C LEU A 14 13.21 3.04 7.93
N GLY A 15 13.67 2.59 6.76
CA GLY A 15 14.98 3.00 6.24
C GLY A 15 16.10 2.61 7.21
N GLU A 16 16.82 3.58 7.76
CA GLU A 16 17.87 3.36 8.78
C GLU A 16 17.34 3.38 10.22
N ALA A 17 16.07 3.75 10.41
CA ALA A 17 15.42 3.72 11.72
C ALA A 17 15.29 2.28 12.23
N THR A 18 15.27 2.13 13.55
CA THR A 18 15.16 0.82 14.20
C THR A 18 13.88 0.69 15.03
N GLU A 19 13.24 1.82 15.32
CA GLU A 19 12.10 1.91 16.22
C GLU A 19 11.08 2.90 15.66
N ALA A 20 9.81 2.68 16.02
CA ALA A 20 8.72 3.56 15.66
C ALA A 20 7.73 3.68 16.82
N LEU A 21 7.20 4.90 16.99
CA LEU A 21 6.07 5.22 17.87
C LEU A 21 4.81 5.40 17.02
N LEU A 22 3.71 4.80 17.45
CA LEU A 22 2.38 5.06 16.92
C LEU A 22 1.77 6.26 17.66
N LEU A 23 1.38 7.27 16.89
CA LEU A 23 0.76 8.50 17.37
C LEU A 23 -0.53 8.76 16.60
N GLY A 24 -1.55 9.23 17.28
CA GLY A 24 -2.84 9.52 16.67
C GLY A 24 -3.81 10.16 17.66
N ASP A 25 -5.06 10.28 17.24
CA ASP A 25 -6.10 10.92 18.07
C ASP A 25 -6.28 10.23 19.43
N PHE A 26 -6.04 8.92 19.51
CA PHE A 26 -6.19 8.11 20.72
C PHE A 26 -5.12 8.33 21.80
N ASN A 27 -4.01 8.99 21.48
CA ASN A 27 -3.01 9.45 22.46
C ASN A 27 -2.68 10.93 22.28
N ASN A 28 -3.65 11.69 21.74
CA ASN A 28 -3.56 13.13 21.54
C ASN A 28 -2.30 13.60 20.79
N TRP A 29 -1.74 12.75 19.93
CA TRP A 29 -0.48 13.01 19.23
C TRP A 29 0.72 13.34 20.15
N ASP A 30 0.66 12.99 21.44
CA ASP A 30 1.74 13.25 22.40
C ASP A 30 2.82 12.16 22.29
N VAL A 31 4.06 12.59 22.00
CA VAL A 31 5.23 11.70 21.88
C VAL A 31 5.51 10.96 23.18
N ASN A 32 5.22 11.55 24.34
CA ASN A 32 5.42 10.93 25.65
C ASN A 32 4.40 9.81 25.92
N GLU A 33 3.23 9.87 25.28
CA GLU A 33 2.19 8.84 25.31
C GLU A 33 2.22 7.94 24.05
N GLY A 34 3.29 8.05 23.26
CA GLY A 34 3.51 7.28 22.04
C GLY A 34 3.55 5.78 22.29
N ILE A 35 2.83 5.02 21.47
CA ILE A 35 2.80 3.56 21.60
C ILE A 35 3.94 2.97 20.77
N GLY A 36 4.99 2.44 21.41
CA GLY A 36 6.09 1.79 20.71
C GLY A 36 5.67 0.53 19.97
N LEU A 37 6.04 0.42 18.69
CA LEU A 37 5.82 -0.79 17.91
C LEU A 37 6.89 -1.85 18.23
N LYS A 38 6.47 -3.11 18.32
CA LYS A 38 7.37 -4.24 18.55
C LYS A 38 7.85 -4.82 17.22
N VAL A 39 9.17 -4.90 17.06
CA VAL A 39 9.82 -5.57 15.92
C VAL A 39 9.48 -7.05 15.93
N GLN A 40 9.05 -7.56 14.78
CA GLN A 40 8.72 -8.95 14.52
C GLN A 40 9.93 -9.67 13.90
N LYS A 41 9.86 -11.00 13.81
CA LYS A 41 10.96 -11.82 13.24
C LYS A 41 11.23 -11.55 11.76
N ASP A 42 10.23 -11.05 11.03
CA ASP A 42 10.34 -10.66 9.62
C ASP A 42 10.81 -9.20 9.44
N GLY A 43 11.12 -8.50 10.54
CA GLY A 43 11.53 -7.11 10.55
C GLY A 43 10.38 -6.11 10.58
N THR A 44 9.13 -6.53 10.37
CA THR A 44 7.97 -5.63 10.47
C THR A 44 7.78 -5.16 11.90
N LEU A 45 7.26 -3.96 12.08
CA LEU A 45 6.92 -3.42 13.39
C LEU A 45 5.41 -3.52 13.59
N LYS A 46 4.98 -3.92 14.79
CA LYS A 46 3.56 -4.11 15.09
C LYS A 46 3.16 -3.53 16.45
N ALA A 47 2.03 -2.85 16.48
CA ALA A 47 1.35 -2.43 17.72
C ALA A 47 -0.13 -2.87 17.67
N THR A 48 -0.71 -3.07 18.85
CA THR A 48 -2.15 -3.36 18.98
C THR A 48 -2.72 -2.41 20.01
N VAL A 49 -3.76 -1.66 19.62
CA VAL A 49 -4.39 -0.63 20.45
C VAL A 49 -5.87 -0.99 20.59
N ALA A 50 -6.42 -0.83 21.80
CA ALA A 50 -7.86 -0.89 22.02
C ALA A 50 -8.46 0.47 21.64
N LEU A 51 -9.32 0.49 20.62
CA LEU A 51 -9.98 1.70 20.13
C LEU A 51 -11.50 1.50 20.19
N GLU A 52 -12.23 2.57 20.47
CA GLU A 52 -13.69 2.49 20.54
C GLU A 52 -14.30 2.17 19.16
N ALA A 53 -15.22 1.21 19.12
CA ALA A 53 -15.94 0.84 17.92
C ALA A 53 -16.87 1.96 17.45
N GLY A 54 -17.08 2.08 16.13
CA GLY A 54 -17.91 3.11 15.50
C GLY A 54 -17.19 4.44 15.27
N LYS A 55 -15.94 4.59 15.72
CA LYS A 55 -15.14 5.82 15.57
C LYS A 55 -14.10 5.71 14.47
N THR A 56 -13.77 6.86 13.89
CA THR A 56 -12.68 7.07 12.93
C THR A 56 -11.54 7.80 13.63
N TYR A 57 -10.31 7.37 13.41
CA TYR A 57 -9.10 7.95 14.01
C TYR A 57 -8.08 8.31 12.95
N GLU A 58 -7.45 9.48 13.09
CA GLU A 58 -6.23 9.86 12.37
C GLU A 58 -4.99 9.36 13.13
N TYR A 59 -3.97 8.87 12.43
CA TYR A 59 -2.72 8.38 13.02
C TYR A 59 -1.52 8.50 12.06
N ARG A 60 -0.30 8.43 12.60
CA ARG A 60 0.97 8.27 11.88
C ARG A 60 2.00 7.53 12.74
N PHE A 61 3.12 7.17 12.14
CA PHE A 61 4.27 6.64 12.86
C PHE A 61 5.41 7.65 12.91
N LEU A 62 5.98 7.85 14.10
CA LEU A 62 7.19 8.64 14.31
C LEU A 62 8.37 7.70 14.52
N LEU A 63 9.35 7.76 13.62
CA LEU A 63 10.57 6.97 13.70
C LEU A 63 11.54 7.57 14.72
N ASN A 64 12.45 6.76 15.26
CA ASN A 64 13.45 7.22 16.22
C ASN A 64 14.47 8.22 15.65
N ASP A 65 14.57 8.35 14.33
CA ASP A 65 15.35 9.39 13.66
C ASP A 65 14.58 10.70 13.43
N GLY A 66 13.34 10.80 13.96
CA GLY A 66 12.48 11.98 13.90
C GLY A 66 11.62 12.08 12.63
N ARG A 67 11.72 11.12 11.71
CA ARG A 67 10.89 11.11 10.50
C ARG A 67 9.48 10.62 10.80
N TRP A 68 8.49 11.31 10.22
CA TRP A 68 7.11 10.86 10.23
C TRP A 68 6.80 10.05 8.99
N VAL A 69 6.28 8.84 9.18
CA VAL A 69 5.88 7.95 8.09
C VAL A 69 4.42 7.55 8.22
N ASN A 70 3.79 7.39 7.06
CA ASN A 70 2.43 6.92 6.95
C ASN A 70 2.42 5.40 6.76
N ASP A 71 1.38 4.75 7.30
CA ASP A 71 1.04 3.40 6.93
C ASP A 71 0.66 3.35 5.46
N TRP A 72 1.38 2.54 4.67
CA TRP A 72 1.11 2.35 3.25
C TRP A 72 -0.17 1.55 2.97
N PHE A 73 -0.69 0.88 3.99
CA PHE A 73 -1.89 0.06 3.95
C PHE A 73 -3.03 0.68 4.76
N ALA A 74 -2.93 1.97 5.12
CA ALA A 74 -4.03 2.70 5.76
C ALA A 74 -5.30 2.62 4.92
N GLU A 75 -6.46 2.64 5.59
CA GLU A 75 -7.76 2.58 4.92
C GLU A 75 -8.01 3.84 4.09
N ASN A 76 -7.58 5.00 4.61
CA ASN A 76 -7.68 6.28 3.93
C ASN A 76 -6.60 7.25 4.42
N TYR A 77 -6.50 8.42 3.78
CA TYR A 77 -5.65 9.52 4.21
C TYR A 77 -6.44 10.83 4.26
N VAL A 78 -6.12 11.69 5.23
CA VAL A 78 -6.70 13.03 5.35
C VAL A 78 -5.59 14.08 5.26
N HIS A 79 -5.74 15.00 4.31
CA HIS A 79 -4.84 16.12 4.12
C HIS A 79 -5.10 17.22 5.16
N LYS A 80 -4.06 17.62 5.90
CA LYS A 80 -4.08 18.76 6.82
C LYS A 80 -3.42 19.95 6.14
N ALA A 81 -4.21 20.74 5.42
CA ALA A 81 -3.72 21.89 4.64
C ALA A 81 -2.88 22.89 5.45
N GLY A 82 -3.19 23.10 6.74
CA GLY A 82 -2.44 24.00 7.61
C GLY A 82 -1.05 23.48 8.03
N LEU A 83 -0.78 22.18 7.86
CA LEU A 83 0.46 21.53 8.23
C LEU A 83 1.20 20.93 7.02
N ALA A 84 0.59 20.97 5.84
CA ALA A 84 1.08 20.33 4.61
C ALA A 84 1.46 18.85 4.82
N VAL A 85 0.67 18.13 5.62
CA VAL A 85 0.85 16.70 5.90
C VAL A 85 -0.43 15.92 5.64
N ASP A 86 -0.28 14.67 5.28
CA ASP A 86 -1.37 13.70 5.21
C ASP A 86 -1.28 12.74 6.39
N ASN A 87 -2.38 12.54 7.09
CA ASN A 87 -2.51 11.57 8.18
C ASN A 87 -3.16 10.28 7.67
N CYS A 88 -2.76 9.12 8.19
CA CYS A 88 -3.47 7.87 7.96
C CYS A 88 -4.80 7.89 8.71
N VAL A 89 -5.81 7.22 8.16
CA VAL A 89 -7.13 7.11 8.76
C VAL A 89 -7.52 5.64 8.90
N ILE A 90 -8.12 5.32 10.04
CA ILE A 90 -8.71 4.00 10.30
C ILE A 90 -10.10 4.14 10.93
N THR A 91 -11.05 3.35 10.43
CA THR A 91 -12.43 3.30 10.95
C THR A 91 -12.63 2.00 11.71
N VAL A 92 -12.94 2.09 12.99
CA VAL A 92 -13.19 0.89 13.80
C VAL A 92 -14.64 0.45 13.57
N PRO A 93 -14.91 -0.73 12.98
CA PRO A 93 -16.27 -1.12 12.66
C PRO A 93 -17.10 -1.30 13.93
N GLU A 94 -18.28 -0.70 13.97
CA GLU A 94 -19.26 -0.94 15.04
C GLU A 94 -19.89 -2.33 14.84
N VAL A 95 -19.83 -3.20 15.85
CA VAL A 95 -20.67 -4.40 15.85
C VAL A 95 -22.00 -3.99 16.48
N VAL A 96 -23.02 -3.82 15.65
CA VAL A 96 -24.40 -3.80 16.12
C VAL A 96 -24.74 -5.22 16.58
N GLU A 97 -24.82 -5.43 17.89
CA GLU A 97 -25.39 -6.64 18.47
C GLU A 97 -26.91 -6.65 18.17
N ALA A 98 -27.30 -7.38 17.13
CA ALA A 98 -28.65 -7.88 16.97
C ALA A 98 -28.57 -9.37 16.59
N GLU A 99 -29.14 -10.20 17.46
CA GLU A 99 -29.02 -11.65 17.51
C GLU A 99 -29.73 -12.39 16.34
N GLN A 100 -29.06 -13.43 15.86
CA GLN A 100 -29.54 -14.75 15.45
C GLN A 100 -30.96 -14.91 14.82
N GLN A 101 -30.92 -15.48 13.61
CA GLN A 101 -31.84 -16.48 13.03
C GLN A 101 -32.87 -16.01 11.99
N VAL A 102 -32.44 -16.02 10.71
CA VAL A 102 -33.05 -16.92 9.71
C VAL A 102 -31.92 -17.57 8.91
N ALA A 103 -31.72 -18.87 9.14
CA ALA A 103 -30.93 -19.75 8.30
C ALA A 103 -31.87 -20.53 7.37
N ILE A 104 -31.31 -21.02 6.26
CA ILE A 104 -31.73 -22.12 5.36
C ILE A 104 -32.96 -21.83 4.45
N ASN A 105 -32.95 -22.00 3.12
CA ASN A 105 -32.36 -22.98 2.17
C ASN A 105 -32.20 -22.29 0.78
N GLU A 106 -31.37 -22.68 -0.20
CA GLU A 106 -30.57 -23.86 -0.52
C GLU A 106 -29.52 -23.39 -1.58
N SER A 107 -28.21 -23.58 -1.40
CA SER A 107 -27.43 -24.75 -1.86
C SER A 107 -27.69 -25.12 -3.32
N VAL A 108 -26.68 -25.12 -4.20
CA VAL A 108 -25.71 -26.22 -4.36
C VAL A 108 -24.29 -25.63 -4.52
N GLN A 109 -23.36 -25.67 -3.56
CA GLN A 109 -22.59 -26.79 -2.99
C GLN A 109 -21.77 -27.57 -4.04
N LYS A 110 -20.44 -27.40 -4.17
CA LYS A 110 -19.32 -27.94 -3.31
C LYS A 110 -18.58 -29.11 -4.04
N PRO A 111 -17.44 -29.71 -3.57
CA PRO A 111 -16.30 -29.15 -2.80
C PRO A 111 -14.91 -29.89 -2.78
N VAL A 112 -13.96 -29.25 -2.05
CA VAL A 112 -12.79 -29.67 -1.21
C VAL A 112 -11.62 -30.54 -1.76
N LYS A 113 -10.36 -30.22 -1.42
CA LYS A 113 -9.61 -30.73 -0.23
C LYS A 113 -8.23 -30.09 0.01
N LYS A 114 -7.87 -30.05 1.30
CA LYS A 114 -6.75 -29.43 2.05
C LYS A 114 -5.33 -29.99 1.75
N ALA A 115 -4.32 -29.09 1.89
CA ALA A 115 -2.97 -29.15 2.54
C ALA A 115 -2.26 -30.52 2.78
N PRO A 116 -0.89 -30.65 2.78
CA PRO A 116 0.08 -29.82 3.54
C PRO A 116 1.51 -29.63 2.94
N ALA A 117 2.41 -29.01 3.72
CA ALA A 117 3.75 -28.45 3.40
C ALA A 117 4.95 -29.43 3.28
N LYS A 118 6.00 -29.08 2.49
CA LYS A 118 7.45 -29.05 2.89
C LYS A 118 8.47 -28.73 1.74
N LYS A 119 9.37 -27.77 2.05
CA LYS A 119 10.85 -27.67 1.82
C LYS A 119 11.53 -28.04 0.47
N ALA A 120 12.32 -27.09 -0.05
CA ALA A 120 13.80 -27.09 -0.21
C ALA A 120 14.20 -26.00 -1.25
N ALA A 121 14.83 -24.87 -0.90
CA ALA A 121 16.25 -24.62 -0.58
C ALA A 121 17.20 -24.57 -1.81
N THR A 122 17.79 -23.38 -2.06
CA THR A 122 19.18 -23.07 -2.51
C THR A 122 19.25 -21.55 -2.79
N GLU A 123 19.82 -20.68 -1.94
CA GLU A 123 21.25 -20.27 -1.85
C GLU A 123 21.87 -20.00 -3.24
N LYS A 124 22.51 -18.87 -3.59
CA LYS A 124 23.49 -18.06 -2.83
C LYS A 124 23.92 -16.80 -3.65
N LYS A 125 24.19 -15.72 -2.91
CA LYS A 125 25.41 -14.86 -2.98
C LYS A 125 25.51 -13.64 -3.94
N VAL A 126 25.30 -12.47 -3.33
CA VAL A 126 26.17 -11.27 -3.19
C VAL A 126 26.91 -10.69 -4.43
N ALA A 127 26.62 -9.41 -4.72
CA ALA A 127 27.61 -8.32 -4.88
C ALA A 127 26.88 -6.96 -5.00
N THR A 128 26.77 -6.15 -3.95
CA THR A 128 27.59 -4.94 -3.74
C THR A 128 28.11 -4.24 -5.00
N ALA A 129 27.48 -3.12 -5.37
CA ALA A 129 28.14 -2.01 -6.07
C ALA A 129 27.61 -0.67 -5.53
N LYS A 130 28.56 0.24 -5.31
CA LYS A 130 28.47 1.46 -4.51
C LYS A 130 27.85 2.64 -5.27
N LYS A 131 27.37 3.61 -4.49
CA LYS A 131 27.47 5.08 -4.71
C LYS A 131 26.54 5.69 -5.77
N LYS A 132 25.60 6.55 -5.35
CA LYS A 132 25.67 8.02 -5.48
C LYS A 132 24.34 8.68 -5.08
N VAL A 133 24.43 9.71 -4.26
CA VAL A 133 23.38 10.68 -3.90
C VAL A 133 22.92 11.42 -5.16
N GLU A 134 21.60 11.54 -5.45
CA GLU A 134 20.97 12.68 -6.16
C GLU A 134 19.45 12.51 -6.43
N LYS A 135 18.63 13.46 -5.94
CA LYS A 135 17.19 13.78 -6.22
C LYS A 135 16.10 12.74 -5.86
N PRO A 136 14.83 13.17 -5.61
CA PRO A 136 13.72 12.24 -5.47
C PRO A 136 13.63 11.45 -6.78
N ALA A 137 13.85 10.13 -6.71
CA ALA A 137 13.84 9.26 -7.87
C ALA A 137 12.41 9.12 -8.38
N VAL A 138 11.99 10.03 -9.25
CA VAL A 138 10.78 9.90 -10.05
C VAL A 138 11.11 8.92 -11.16
N ASP A 139 10.45 7.75 -11.16
CA ASP A 139 10.62 6.79 -12.23
C ASP A 139 9.93 7.30 -13.49
N ASP A 140 10.49 6.91 -14.64
CA ASP A 140 9.85 7.17 -15.90
C ASP A 140 8.68 6.21 -16.15
N LEU A 141 7.50 6.57 -15.65
CA LEU A 141 6.28 5.78 -15.81
C LEU A 141 5.87 5.58 -17.28
N THR A 142 6.46 6.33 -18.22
CA THR A 142 6.20 6.13 -19.66
C THR A 142 6.76 4.82 -20.21
N LYS A 143 7.59 4.10 -19.42
CA LYS A 143 8.04 2.74 -19.74
C LYS A 143 6.94 1.68 -19.65
N ILE A 144 5.78 2.04 -19.10
CA ILE A 144 4.62 1.16 -18.98
C ILE A 144 3.71 1.37 -20.20
N GLU A 145 3.39 0.29 -20.90
CA GLU A 145 2.51 0.32 -22.07
C GLU A 145 1.13 0.86 -21.67
N GLY A 146 0.65 1.83 -22.45
CA GLY A 146 -0.57 2.57 -22.20
C GLY A 146 -0.40 3.85 -21.39
N ILE A 147 0.76 4.08 -20.74
CA ILE A 147 1.08 5.33 -20.02
C ILE A 147 1.92 6.24 -20.92
N GLY A 148 1.28 7.28 -21.46
CA GLY A 148 1.99 8.36 -22.17
C GLY A 148 2.45 9.48 -21.23
N LYS A 149 3.25 10.43 -21.74
CA LYS A 149 3.78 11.58 -20.97
C LYS A 149 2.70 12.32 -20.14
N LYS A 150 1.52 12.57 -20.73
CA LYS A 150 0.40 13.23 -20.03
C LYS A 150 -0.22 12.37 -18.93
N ILE A 151 -0.28 11.05 -19.12
CA ILE A 151 -0.80 10.15 -18.09
C ILE A 151 0.21 10.04 -16.95
N ALA A 152 1.51 9.96 -17.25
CA ALA A 152 2.56 10.00 -16.24
C ALA A 152 2.48 11.29 -15.40
N GLU A 153 2.29 12.46 -16.02
CA GLU A 153 2.08 13.73 -15.31
C GLU A 153 0.86 13.69 -14.37
N LEU A 154 -0.27 13.10 -14.81
CA LEU A 154 -1.47 12.94 -13.98
C LEU A 154 -1.25 12.00 -12.80
N LEU A 155 -0.52 10.90 -13.02
CA LEU A 155 -0.17 9.94 -11.97
C LEU A 155 0.78 10.57 -10.95
N ILE A 156 1.78 11.32 -11.41
CA ILE A 156 2.70 12.08 -10.55
C ILE A 156 1.92 13.11 -9.72
N ALA A 157 0.94 13.78 -10.31
CA ALA A 157 0.07 14.72 -9.59
C ALA A 157 -0.77 14.02 -8.49
N ASP A 158 -1.08 12.74 -8.65
CA ASP A 158 -1.73 11.88 -7.64
C ASP A 158 -0.72 11.14 -6.73
N ALA A 159 0.52 11.63 -6.66
CA ALA A 159 1.64 11.08 -5.91
C ALA A 159 2.06 9.64 -6.30
N ILE A 160 1.70 9.20 -7.50
CA ILE A 160 2.21 7.96 -8.11
C ILE A 160 3.41 8.35 -8.97
N VAL A 161 4.61 8.32 -8.37
CA VAL A 161 5.85 8.81 -9.00
C VAL A 161 6.87 7.71 -9.28
N THR A 162 6.69 6.51 -8.74
CA THR A 162 7.56 5.35 -8.97
C THR A 162 6.82 4.14 -9.59
N PHE A 163 7.57 3.22 -10.20
CA PHE A 163 7.00 1.93 -10.64
C PHE A 163 6.43 1.14 -9.46
N THR A 164 7.01 1.30 -8.29
CA THR A 164 6.53 0.68 -7.07
C THR A 164 5.15 1.23 -6.67
N ASP A 165 4.97 2.55 -6.71
CA ASP A 165 3.68 3.20 -6.40
C ASP A 165 2.61 2.77 -7.40
N LEU A 166 2.96 2.76 -8.68
CA LEU A 166 2.05 2.35 -9.75
C LEU A 166 1.67 0.87 -9.64
N SER A 167 2.59 0.00 -9.20
CA SER A 167 2.33 -1.42 -8.99
C SER A 167 1.34 -1.70 -7.85
N LYS A 168 1.26 -0.80 -6.88
CA LYS A 168 0.34 -0.87 -5.73
C LYS A 168 -1.01 -0.22 -6.04
N ALA A 169 -1.05 0.70 -6.99
CA ALA A 169 -2.29 1.35 -7.41
C ALA A 169 -3.28 0.35 -8.00
N THR A 170 -4.56 0.46 -7.64
CA THR A 170 -5.59 -0.42 -8.19
C THR A 170 -6.07 0.08 -9.56
N PRO A 171 -6.50 -0.81 -10.46
CA PRO A 171 -7.11 -0.40 -11.74
C PRO A 171 -8.28 0.57 -11.55
N LYS A 172 -9.04 0.42 -10.46
CA LYS A 172 -10.15 1.32 -10.11
C LYS A 172 -9.67 2.73 -9.74
N LYS A 173 -8.61 2.86 -8.93
CA LYS A 173 -8.01 4.16 -8.59
C LYS A 173 -7.44 4.83 -9.84
N LEU A 174 -6.65 4.11 -10.62
CA LEU A 174 -6.06 4.60 -11.87
C LEU A 174 -7.14 5.05 -12.85
N ARG A 175 -8.24 4.29 -12.95
CA ARG A 175 -9.40 4.66 -13.76
C ARG A 175 -10.01 5.98 -13.30
N GLY A 176 -10.20 6.15 -11.98
CA GLY A 176 -10.72 7.39 -11.40
C GLY A 176 -9.87 8.62 -11.74
N ILE A 177 -8.54 8.50 -11.68
CA ILE A 177 -7.61 9.59 -12.05
C ILE A 177 -7.78 9.97 -13.53
N LEU A 178 -7.87 8.98 -14.42
CA LEU A 178 -8.08 9.21 -15.86
C LEU A 178 -9.45 9.84 -16.15
N ASP A 179 -10.49 9.39 -15.45
CA ASP A 179 -11.85 9.91 -15.62
C ASP A 179 -11.93 11.38 -15.16
N ALA A 180 -11.27 11.72 -14.05
CA ALA A 180 -11.17 13.10 -13.55
C ALA A 180 -10.37 14.01 -14.49
N ALA A 181 -9.36 13.48 -15.18
CA ALA A 181 -8.57 14.23 -16.16
C ALA A 181 -9.30 14.48 -17.49
N GLY A 182 -10.45 13.84 -17.71
CA GLY A 182 -11.37 14.13 -18.81
C GLY A 182 -11.49 13.03 -19.87
N ASN A 183 -12.47 13.21 -20.78
CA ASN A 183 -12.88 12.19 -21.75
C ASN A 183 -11.76 11.66 -22.65
N LYS A 184 -10.69 12.45 -22.88
CA LYS A 184 -9.54 12.05 -23.71
C LYS A 184 -8.79 10.85 -23.13
N PHE A 185 -8.82 10.64 -21.82
CA PHE A 185 -8.09 9.56 -21.16
C PHE A 185 -8.92 8.28 -20.97
N LYS A 186 -10.24 8.34 -21.21
CA LYS A 186 -11.16 7.20 -21.03
C LYS A 186 -10.89 6.01 -21.94
N VAL A 187 -10.24 6.26 -23.08
CA VAL A 187 -9.85 5.22 -24.05
C VAL A 187 -8.68 4.36 -23.58
N HIS A 188 -7.95 4.80 -22.55
CA HIS A 188 -6.84 4.04 -21.97
C HIS A 188 -7.37 3.06 -20.91
N ASN A 189 -6.82 1.84 -20.90
CA ASN A 189 -7.17 0.81 -19.93
C ASN A 189 -6.03 0.65 -18.90
N PRO A 190 -6.26 1.04 -17.62
CA PRO A 190 -5.22 0.93 -16.59
C PRO A 190 -5.06 -0.47 -15.99
N SER A 191 -5.85 -1.47 -16.42
CA SER A 191 -5.88 -2.79 -15.77
C SER A 191 -4.55 -3.55 -15.83
N SER A 192 -3.71 -3.28 -16.84
CA SER A 192 -2.39 -3.90 -16.99
C SER A 192 -1.26 -3.11 -16.31
N TRP A 193 -1.47 -1.83 -16.00
CA TRP A 193 -0.41 -0.94 -15.51
C TRP A 193 0.20 -1.41 -14.18
N PRO A 194 -0.58 -1.88 -13.19
CA PRO A 194 0.00 -2.36 -11.94
C PRO A 194 0.89 -3.60 -12.13
N LYS A 195 0.50 -4.50 -13.04
CA LYS A 195 1.29 -5.72 -13.35
C LYS A 195 2.59 -5.37 -14.06
N GLN A 196 2.52 -4.50 -15.07
CA GLN A 196 3.70 -4.02 -15.79
C GLN A 196 4.65 -3.26 -14.84
N ALA A 197 4.10 -2.38 -14.00
CA ALA A 197 4.87 -1.61 -13.04
C ALA A 197 5.55 -2.50 -11.99
N LYS A 198 4.92 -3.62 -11.60
CA LYS A 198 5.54 -4.61 -10.73
C LYS A 198 6.78 -5.26 -11.37
N LEU A 199 6.73 -5.54 -12.67
CA LEU A 199 7.89 -6.08 -13.41
C LEU A 199 8.99 -5.03 -13.57
N ALA A 200 8.62 -3.78 -13.89
CA ALA A 200 9.55 -2.66 -13.98
C ALA A 200 10.25 -2.37 -12.64
N ALA A 201 9.49 -2.36 -11.53
CA ALA A 201 10.02 -2.17 -10.17
C ALA A 201 10.97 -3.32 -9.76
N ALA A 202 10.73 -4.53 -10.26
CA ALA A 202 11.61 -5.68 -10.06
C ALA A 202 12.79 -5.73 -11.06
N ALA A 203 12.97 -4.70 -11.89
CA ALA A 203 13.95 -4.64 -12.99
C ALA A 203 13.87 -5.82 -13.98
N LYS A 204 12.70 -6.45 -14.09
CA LYS A 204 12.43 -7.59 -14.98
C LYS A 204 12.01 -7.11 -16.37
N TRP A 205 12.91 -6.37 -17.03
CA TRP A 205 12.62 -5.71 -18.30
C TRP A 205 12.26 -6.68 -19.44
N SER A 206 12.90 -7.86 -19.49
CA SER A 206 12.58 -8.89 -20.49
C SER A 206 11.20 -9.51 -20.29
N GLU A 207 10.77 -9.73 -19.04
CA GLU A 207 9.41 -10.22 -18.74
C GLU A 207 8.37 -9.11 -19.00
N LEU A 208 8.73 -7.85 -18.76
CA LEU A 208 7.89 -6.70 -19.07
C LEU A 208 7.66 -6.57 -20.58
N GLU A 209 8.71 -6.66 -21.40
CA GLU A 209 8.62 -6.58 -22.86
C GLU A 209 7.75 -7.72 -23.42
N ALA A 210 7.95 -8.95 -22.95
CA ALA A 210 7.11 -10.09 -23.33
C ALA A 210 5.62 -9.87 -22.97
N LEU A 211 5.35 -9.35 -21.76
CA LEU A 211 3.99 -9.00 -21.34
C LEU A 211 3.40 -7.88 -22.22
N GLN A 212 4.19 -6.88 -22.60
CA GLN A 212 3.76 -5.78 -23.45
C GLN A 212 3.44 -6.24 -24.87
N ASP A 213 4.22 -7.15 -25.42
CA ASP A 213 3.98 -7.71 -26.75
C ASP A 213 2.70 -8.56 -26.78
N GLU A 214 2.44 -9.36 -25.74
CA GLU A 214 1.18 -10.09 -25.57
C GLU A 214 -0.03 -9.13 -25.52
N LEU A 215 0.09 -8.03 -24.78
CA LEU A 215 -0.98 -7.04 -24.65
C LEU A 215 -1.24 -6.24 -25.94
N LYS A 216 -0.20 -5.98 -26.76
CA LYS A 216 -0.35 -5.34 -28.07
C LYS A 216 -0.92 -6.29 -29.12
N ALA A 217 -0.54 -7.57 -29.08
CA ALA A 217 -0.99 -8.58 -30.04
C ALA A 217 -2.46 -8.99 -29.85
N GLY A 218 -3.01 -8.80 -28.65
CA GLY A 218 -4.38 -9.18 -28.28
C GLY A 218 -5.43 -8.06 -28.32
N LYS A 219 -5.10 -6.86 -28.81
CA LYS A 219 -5.99 -5.68 -28.83
C LYS A 219 -6.61 -5.42 -30.21
#